data_AF-A0A3P7VKW4-F1
#
_entry.id   AF-A0A3P7VKW4-F1
#
_cell.length_a   1.000
_cell.length_b   1.000
_cell.length_c   1.000
_cell.angle_alpha   90.00
_cell.angle_beta   90.00
_cell.angle_gamma   90.00
#
_symmetry.space_group_name_H-M   'P 1'
#
loop_
_entity.id
_entity.type
_entity.pdbx_description
1 polymer ?
#
loop_
_entity_poly.entity_id
_entity_poly.type
_entity_poly.pdbx_seq_one_letter_code
_entity_poly.pdbx_strand_id
1 'polypeptide(L)'
;MDTIQERKNKKTAINNNRTRTEKFKAQAEYTEANKQAKWSIRADRQKYVEGLATTAEKAARERNMKQLYETTKKLVRRYDQPDRPVKDKENKPISEIQEQRNRRVERSEKLSDRPASLNSSDIEAAHSDLPIDVTLPTVEEIKVVIRQIKSGKAA
;
A
#
# COMPACT_ATOMS: atom_id res chain seq x y z
N MET A 1 -6.20 22.52 2.68
CA MET A 1 -5.25 22.12 3.75
C MET A 1 -5.80 20.98 4.60
N ASP A 2 -7.12 20.83 4.66
CA ASP A 2 -7.79 19.94 5.60
C ASP A 2 -7.54 18.44 5.33
N THR A 3 -7.44 18.03 4.05
CA THR A 3 -7.26 16.62 3.66
C THR A 3 -5.90 16.02 4.07
N ILE A 4 -4.82 16.81 4.04
CA ILE A 4 -3.49 16.36 4.47
C ILE A 4 -3.44 16.20 5.98
N GLN A 5 -4.06 17.12 6.71
CA GLN A 5 -4.15 17.08 8.16
C GLN A 5 -5.03 15.91 8.62
N GLU A 6 -6.17 15.69 7.97
CA GLU A 6 -7.05 14.55 8.22
C GLU A 6 -6.34 13.22 8.03
N ARG A 7 -5.57 13.06 6.93
CA ARG A 7 -4.74 11.87 6.71
C ARG A 7 -3.74 11.64 7.85
N LYS A 8 -3.12 12.70 8.38
CA LYS A 8 -2.20 12.60 9.52
C LYS A 8 -2.93 12.15 10.79
N ASN A 9 -4.10 12.72 11.07
CA ASN A 9 -4.92 12.37 12.23
C ASN A 9 -5.38 10.90 12.18
N LYS A 10 -5.78 10.40 11.01
CA LYS A 10 -6.13 8.98 10.84
C LYS A 10 -4.92 8.04 10.98
N LYS A 11 -3.73 8.49 10.58
CA LYS A 11 -2.46 7.76 10.81
C LYS A 11 -2.17 7.62 12.32
N THR A 12 -2.39 8.68 13.09
CA THR A 12 -2.20 8.63 14.56
C THR A 12 -3.24 7.74 15.24
N ALA A 13 -4.48 7.73 14.76
CA ALA A 13 -5.54 6.86 15.27
C ALA A 13 -5.18 5.37 15.14
N ILE A 14 -4.61 4.93 14.01
CA ILE A 14 -4.15 3.54 13.83
C ILE A 14 -3.13 3.12 14.90
N ASN A 15 -2.21 4.01 15.26
CA ASN A 15 -1.14 3.71 16.21
C ASN A 15 -1.66 3.63 17.66
N ASN A 16 -2.70 4.41 17.98
CA ASN A 16 -3.25 4.52 19.33
C ASN A 16 -4.29 3.44 19.67
N ASN A 17 -4.87 2.76 18.66
CA ASN A 17 -5.89 1.74 18.88
C ASN A 17 -5.31 0.50 19.58
N ARG A 18 -6.06 -0.04 20.55
CA ARG A 18 -5.60 -1.16 21.40
C ARG A 18 -5.99 -2.52 20.82
N THR A 19 -7.17 -2.62 20.22
CA THR A 19 -7.72 -3.90 19.74
C THR A 19 -7.44 -4.11 18.24
N ARG A 20 -7.18 -5.36 17.82
CA ARG A 20 -6.88 -5.69 16.41
C ARG A 20 -8.00 -5.29 15.44
N THR A 21 -9.26 -5.44 15.86
CA THR A 21 -10.45 -5.05 15.09
C THR A 21 -10.51 -3.54 14.84
N GLU A 22 -10.20 -2.72 15.84
CA GLU A 22 -10.17 -1.26 15.74
C GLU A 22 -9.03 -0.78 14.85
N LYS A 23 -7.86 -1.43 14.92
CA LYS A 23 -6.75 -1.17 14.00
C LYS A 23 -7.15 -1.45 12.55
N PHE A 24 -7.89 -2.54 12.30
CA PHE A 24 -8.34 -2.89 10.96
C PHE A 24 -9.32 -1.86 10.39
N LYS A 25 -10.27 -1.38 11.21
CA LYS A 25 -11.21 -0.31 10.83
C LYS A 25 -10.48 1.02 10.55
N ALA A 26 -9.60 1.46 11.46
CA ALA A 26 -8.83 2.69 11.28
C ALA A 26 -7.89 2.62 10.06
N GLN A 27 -7.35 1.44 9.74
CA GLN A 27 -6.55 1.22 8.54
C GLN A 27 -7.37 1.42 7.26
N ALA A 28 -8.63 0.97 7.24
CA ALA A 28 -9.54 1.20 6.11
C ALA A 28 -9.81 2.70 5.91
N GLU A 29 -10.15 3.42 6.98
CA GLU A 29 -10.40 4.87 6.95
C GLU A 29 -9.17 5.67 6.51
N TYR A 30 -7.98 5.30 6.98
CA TYR A 30 -6.71 5.90 6.54
C TYR A 30 -6.48 5.68 5.04
N THR A 31 -6.84 4.50 4.52
CA THR A 31 -6.65 4.17 3.10
C THR A 31 -7.50 5.06 2.22
N GLU A 32 -8.75 5.31 2.61
CA GLU A 32 -9.65 6.23 1.91
C GLU A 32 -9.16 7.68 1.97
N ALA A 33 -8.83 8.18 3.16
CA ALA A 33 -8.30 9.55 3.30
C ALA A 33 -6.99 9.76 2.55
N ASN A 34 -6.13 8.73 2.47
CA ASN A 34 -4.90 8.78 1.69
C ASN A 34 -5.18 8.80 0.17
N LYS A 35 -6.24 8.13 -0.31
CA LYS A 35 -6.68 8.26 -1.72
C LYS A 35 -7.16 9.69 -1.99
N GLN A 36 -8.03 10.22 -1.14
CA GLN A 36 -8.57 11.58 -1.28
C GLN A 36 -7.45 12.64 -1.27
N ALA A 37 -6.50 12.56 -0.33
CA ALA A 37 -5.36 13.47 -0.27
C ALA A 37 -4.49 13.41 -1.55
N LYS A 38 -4.29 12.22 -2.13
CA LYS A 38 -3.57 12.09 -3.40
C LYS A 38 -4.33 12.73 -4.57
N TRP A 39 -5.64 12.56 -4.60
CA TRP A 39 -6.50 13.17 -5.61
C TRP A 39 -6.51 14.69 -5.49
N SER A 40 -6.62 15.26 -4.30
CA SER A 40 -6.59 16.71 -4.09
C SER A 40 -5.25 17.31 -4.52
N ILE A 41 -4.12 16.67 -4.18
CA ILE A 41 -2.79 17.13 -4.61
C ILE A 41 -2.67 17.13 -6.15
N ARG A 42 -3.21 16.10 -6.82
CA ARG A 42 -3.23 16.03 -8.29
C ARG A 42 -4.09 17.13 -8.90
N ALA A 43 -5.28 17.36 -8.35
CA ALA A 43 -6.20 18.39 -8.83
C ALA A 43 -5.61 19.80 -8.64
N ASP A 44 -5.01 20.09 -7.49
CA ASP A 44 -4.35 21.38 -7.25
C ASP A 44 -3.18 21.61 -8.20
N ARG A 45 -2.37 20.56 -8.46
CA ARG A 45 -1.29 20.62 -9.44
C ARG A 45 -1.82 20.90 -10.85
N GLN A 46 -2.92 20.24 -11.23
CA GLN A 46 -3.55 20.44 -12.53
C GLN A 46 -4.08 21.87 -12.68
N LYS A 47 -4.81 22.39 -11.69
CA LYS A 47 -5.28 23.79 -11.67
C LYS A 47 -4.13 24.79 -11.82
N TYR A 48 -3.01 24.55 -11.14
CA TYR A 48 -1.82 25.40 -11.26
C TYR A 48 -1.18 25.33 -12.66
N VAL A 49 -1.12 24.14 -13.27
CA VAL A 49 -0.64 23.98 -14.65
C VAL A 49 -1.55 24.70 -15.64
N GLU A 50 -2.86 24.50 -15.53
CA GLU A 50 -3.87 25.13 -16.39
C GLU A 50 -3.84 26.65 -16.28
N GLY A 51 -3.74 27.22 -15.07
CA GLY A 51 -3.61 28.66 -14.88
C GLY A 51 -2.36 29.26 -15.54
N LEU A 52 -1.25 28.53 -15.57
CA LEU A 52 -0.05 28.95 -16.28
C LEU A 52 -0.23 28.88 -17.80
N ALA A 53 -0.90 27.84 -18.30
CA ALA A 53 -1.19 27.68 -19.72
C ALA A 53 -2.11 28.79 -20.23
N THR A 54 -3.18 29.13 -19.50
CA THR A 54 -4.09 30.23 -19.87
C THR A 54 -3.38 31.58 -19.85
N THR A 55 -2.46 31.79 -18.90
CA THR A 55 -1.64 33.01 -18.85
C THR A 55 -0.69 33.10 -20.06
N ALA A 56 -0.06 31.98 -20.44
CA ALA A 56 0.81 31.93 -21.61
C ALA A 56 0.04 32.20 -22.92
N GLU A 57 -1.17 31.63 -23.05
CA GLU A 57 -2.05 31.87 -24.19
C GLU A 57 -2.46 33.33 -24.31
N LYS A 58 -2.84 33.97 -23.19
CA LYS A 58 -3.17 35.40 -23.16
C LYS A 58 -1.97 36.26 -23.57
N ALA A 59 -0.78 35.97 -23.04
CA ALA A 59 0.45 36.67 -23.41
C ALA A 59 0.79 36.51 -24.91
N ALA A 60 0.51 35.35 -25.51
CA ALA A 60 0.69 35.13 -26.94
C ALA A 60 -0.24 36.01 -27.77
N ARG A 61 -1.52 36.09 -27.39
CA ARG A 61 -2.53 36.93 -28.05
C ARG A 61 -2.17 38.43 -27.96
N GLU A 62 -1.65 38.86 -26.81
CA GLU A 62 -1.20 40.25 -26.57
C GLU A 62 0.20 40.54 -27.14
N ARG A 63 0.87 39.55 -27.75
CA ARG A 63 2.26 39.61 -28.25
C ARG A 63 3.28 40.02 -27.17
N ASN A 64 3.00 39.71 -25.91
CA ASN A 64 3.92 39.94 -24.79
C ASN A 64 4.95 38.81 -24.70
N MET A 65 5.98 38.87 -25.55
CA MET A 65 6.99 37.82 -25.68
C MET A 65 7.77 37.55 -24.39
N LYS A 66 8.02 38.59 -23.58
CA LYS A 66 8.74 38.44 -22.30
C LYS A 66 7.94 37.59 -21.31
N GLN A 67 6.65 37.86 -21.16
CA GLN A 67 5.79 37.05 -20.26
C GLN A 67 5.61 35.63 -20.77
N LEU A 68 5.44 35.45 -22.08
CA LEU A 68 5.30 34.14 -22.71
C LEU A 68 6.51 33.25 -22.46
N TYR A 69 7.73 33.79 -22.58
CA TYR A 69 8.96 33.06 -22.31
C TYR A 69 9.07 32.65 -20.84
N GLU A 70 8.81 33.56 -19.90
CA GLU A 70 8.92 33.29 -18.46
C GLU A 70 7.88 32.26 -17.97
N THR A 71 6.64 32.32 -18.45
CA THR A 71 5.60 31.33 -18.10
C THR A 71 5.92 29.95 -18.69
N THR A 72 6.40 29.89 -19.92
CA THR A 72 6.84 28.65 -20.58
C THR A 72 8.02 28.03 -19.85
N LYS A 73 9.01 28.83 -19.44
CA LYS A 73 10.14 28.37 -18.63
C LYS A 73 9.70 27.79 -17.28
N LYS A 74 8.68 28.39 -16.64
CA LYS A 74 8.08 27.86 -15.39
C LYS A 74 7.29 26.56 -15.60
N LEU A 75 6.73 26.33 -16.79
CA LEU A 75 6.07 25.07 -17.15
C LEU A 75 7.09 23.94 -17.36
N VAL A 76 8.16 24.21 -18.12
CA VAL A 76 9.22 23.23 -18.45
C VAL A 76 10.01 22.81 -17.21
N ARG A 77 10.41 23.77 -16.36
CA ARG A 77 11.27 23.53 -15.18
C ARG A 77 10.68 22.53 -14.17
N ARG A 78 9.38 22.22 -14.22
CA ARG A 78 8.73 21.28 -13.29
C ARG A 78 9.01 19.80 -13.58
N TYR A 79 9.62 19.47 -14.71
CA TYR A 79 9.94 18.08 -15.06
C TYR A 79 11.38 17.67 -14.69
N ASP A 80 12.26 18.63 -14.42
CA ASP A 80 13.71 18.40 -14.28
C ASP A 80 14.19 18.19 -12.83
N GLN A 81 13.30 18.24 -11.83
CA GLN A 81 13.65 18.00 -10.44
C GLN A 81 12.87 16.81 -9.86
N PRO A 82 13.51 15.66 -9.61
CA PRO A 82 12.90 14.63 -8.77
C PRO A 82 12.77 15.16 -7.33
N ASP A 83 11.53 15.25 -6.83
CA ASP A 83 11.15 15.75 -5.50
C ASP A 83 11.88 15.10 -4.31
N ARG A 84 12.48 13.91 -4.51
CA ARG A 84 13.29 13.24 -3.49
C ARG A 84 14.38 12.40 -4.13
N PRO A 85 15.66 12.76 -3.97
CA PRO A 85 16.75 11.86 -4.25
C PRO A 85 16.66 10.63 -3.34
N VAL A 86 16.86 9.44 -3.89
CA VAL A 86 17.04 8.22 -3.08
C VAL A 86 18.32 8.41 -2.26
N LYS A 87 18.27 8.19 -0.95
CA LYS A 87 19.45 8.37 -0.08
C LYS A 87 20.18 7.06 0.18
N ASP A 88 21.50 7.13 0.26
CA ASP A 88 22.38 6.04 0.66
C ASP A 88 22.28 5.76 2.18
N LYS A 89 23.27 5.06 2.77
CA LYS A 89 23.35 4.84 4.22
C LYS A 89 23.85 6.06 5.00
N GLU A 90 24.56 6.97 4.33
CA GLU A 90 25.20 8.15 4.89
C GLU A 90 24.33 9.42 4.72
N ASN A 91 23.08 9.24 4.26
CA ASN A 91 22.11 10.29 3.93
C ASN A 91 22.46 11.18 2.72
N LYS A 92 23.43 10.77 1.90
CA LYS A 92 23.78 11.46 0.66
C LYS A 92 22.80 11.07 -0.46
N PRO A 93 22.49 12.01 -1.37
CA PRO A 93 21.59 11.76 -2.50
C PRO A 93 22.27 10.90 -3.57
N ILE A 94 21.62 9.81 -3.96
CA ILE A 94 22.01 8.91 -5.05
C ILE A 94 21.30 9.36 -6.32
N SER A 95 22.07 9.87 -7.30
CA SER A 95 21.58 10.27 -8.63
C SER A 95 21.64 9.14 -9.66
N GLU A 96 22.48 8.12 -9.45
CA GLU A 96 22.77 7.06 -10.43
C GLU A 96 21.79 5.87 -10.33
N ILE A 97 21.22 5.43 -11.46
CA ILE A 97 20.18 4.38 -11.52
C ILE A 97 20.69 3.03 -11.02
N GLN A 98 21.94 2.69 -11.35
CA GLN A 98 22.62 1.46 -10.92
C GLN A 98 22.71 1.41 -9.38
N GLU A 99 23.14 2.52 -8.79
CA GLU A 99 23.36 2.64 -7.35
C GLU A 99 22.02 2.65 -6.58
N GLN A 100 20.96 3.22 -7.15
CA GLN A 100 19.61 3.10 -6.61
C GLN A 100 19.10 1.65 -6.59
N ARG A 101 19.41 0.84 -7.62
CA ARG A 101 19.06 -0.59 -7.66
C ARG A 101 19.82 -1.38 -6.60
N ASN A 102 21.12 -1.16 -6.48
CA ASN A 102 21.94 -1.79 -5.45
C ASN A 102 21.43 -1.43 -4.04
N ARG A 103 21.05 -0.17 -3.81
CA ARG A 103 20.44 0.27 -2.54
C ARG A 103 19.09 -0.39 -2.25
N ARG A 104 18.28 -0.68 -3.28
CA ARG A 104 17.02 -1.43 -3.12
C ARG A 104 17.28 -2.88 -2.71
N VAL A 105 18.21 -3.55 -3.39
CA VAL A 105 18.60 -4.95 -3.13
C VAL A 105 19.14 -5.11 -1.70
N GLU A 106 20.08 -4.25 -1.31
CA GLU A 106 20.67 -4.27 0.02
C GLU A 106 19.64 -4.02 1.14
N ARG A 107 18.70 -3.09 0.94
CA ARG A 107 17.63 -2.85 1.91
C ARG A 107 16.71 -4.06 2.02
N SER A 108 16.39 -4.75 0.91
CA SER A 108 15.58 -5.96 0.94
C SER A 108 16.31 -7.11 1.63
N GLU A 109 17.59 -7.34 1.33
CA GLU A 109 18.41 -8.37 2.00
C GLU A 109 18.49 -8.09 3.50
N LYS A 110 18.85 -6.87 3.93
CA LYS A 110 18.87 -6.52 5.36
C LYS A 110 17.53 -6.75 6.09
N LEU A 111 16.40 -6.59 5.39
CA LEU A 111 15.07 -6.84 5.96
C LEU A 111 14.74 -8.34 5.99
N SER A 112 15.23 -9.11 5.02
CA SER A 112 15.06 -10.57 4.92
C SER A 112 16.03 -11.34 5.82
N ASP A 113 17.24 -10.82 6.04
CA ASP A 113 18.28 -11.38 6.91
C ASP A 113 18.05 -11.03 8.38
N ARG A 114 17.00 -10.24 8.69
CA ARG A 114 16.55 -10.06 10.07
C ARG A 114 16.12 -11.45 10.57
N PRO A 115 16.83 -12.05 11.55
CA PRO A 115 16.42 -13.33 12.07
C PRO A 115 14.98 -13.20 12.54
N ALA A 116 14.13 -14.20 12.19
CA ALA A 116 12.80 -14.32 12.76
C ALA A 116 12.96 -14.08 14.26
N SER A 117 12.22 -13.13 14.84
CA SER A 117 12.34 -12.89 16.28
C SER A 117 12.15 -14.22 16.97
N LEU A 118 13.16 -14.65 17.76
CA LEU A 118 13.16 -15.92 18.50
C LEU A 118 11.99 -16.07 19.47
N ASN A 119 11.20 -15.02 19.65
CA ASN A 119 9.83 -15.16 20.08
C ASN A 119 9.05 -15.77 18.91
N SER A 120 9.21 -17.08 18.70
CA SER A 120 8.08 -17.89 18.27
C SER A 120 6.91 -17.38 19.11
N SER A 121 5.85 -16.90 18.48
CA SER A 121 4.64 -16.74 19.26
C SER A 121 4.39 -18.13 19.84
N ASP A 122 4.43 -18.28 21.16
CA ASP A 122 3.89 -19.44 21.87
C ASP A 122 2.38 -19.42 21.61
N ILE A 123 2.01 -19.68 20.36
CA ILE A 123 0.72 -20.20 20.02
C ILE A 123 0.89 -21.65 20.40
N GLU A 124 0.43 -21.97 21.61
CA GLU A 124 0.17 -23.33 22.05
C GLU A 124 -0.41 -24.08 20.85
N ALA A 125 0.41 -24.96 20.27
CA ALA A 125 0.00 -25.76 19.14
C ALA A 125 -1.13 -26.64 19.67
N ALA A 126 -2.36 -26.33 19.28
CA ALA A 126 -3.48 -27.23 19.56
C ALA A 126 -3.06 -28.61 19.06
N HIS A 127 -3.07 -29.60 19.96
CA HIS A 127 -2.75 -30.98 19.65
C HIS A 127 -3.56 -31.40 18.43
N SER A 128 -2.89 -31.41 17.28
CA SER A 128 -3.49 -31.78 16.01
C SER A 128 -3.34 -33.28 15.85
N ASP A 129 -3.95 -34.03 16.77
CA ASP A 129 -4.21 -35.45 16.64
C ASP A 129 -5.63 -35.70 17.13
N LEU A 130 -6.60 -35.03 16.50
CA LEU A 130 -7.90 -35.65 16.40
C LEU A 130 -7.68 -36.90 15.54
N PRO A 131 -7.96 -38.12 16.02
CA PRO A 131 -7.83 -39.33 15.22
C PRO A 131 -8.89 -39.27 14.13
N ILE A 132 -8.54 -38.63 13.02
CA ILE A 132 -9.28 -38.78 11.78
C ILE A 132 -8.86 -40.15 11.27
N ASP A 133 -9.78 -41.10 11.35
CA ASP A 133 -9.59 -42.40 10.74
C ASP A 133 -9.52 -42.21 9.22
N VAL A 134 -8.29 -42.18 8.70
CA VAL A 134 -7.99 -42.05 7.27
C VAL A 134 -8.12 -43.39 6.54
N THR A 135 -8.57 -44.44 7.23
CA THR A 135 -8.73 -45.77 6.64
C THR A 135 -9.86 -45.73 5.61
N LEU A 136 -9.58 -46.28 4.42
CA LEU A 136 -10.59 -46.42 3.37
C LEU A 136 -11.70 -47.34 3.87
N PRO A 137 -12.98 -46.91 3.85
CA PRO A 137 -14.08 -47.73 4.32
C PRO A 137 -14.18 -49.01 3.49
N THR A 138 -14.39 -50.13 4.17
CA THR A 138 -14.47 -51.44 3.53
C THR A 138 -15.80 -51.63 2.81
N VAL A 139 -15.82 -52.50 1.79
CA VAL A 139 -17.01 -52.71 0.95
C VAL A 139 -18.17 -53.28 1.76
N GLU A 140 -17.90 -54.07 2.82
CA GLU A 140 -18.95 -54.54 3.73
C GLU A 140 -19.60 -53.39 4.52
N GLU A 141 -18.81 -52.46 5.05
CA GLU A 141 -19.31 -51.30 5.82
C GLU A 141 -20.22 -50.41 4.96
N ILE A 142 -19.81 -50.13 3.72
CA ILE A 142 -20.60 -49.36 2.77
C ILE A 142 -21.95 -50.06 2.48
N LYS A 143 -21.95 -51.38 2.32
CA LYS A 143 -23.19 -52.15 2.07
C LYS A 143 -24.13 -52.14 3.27
N VAL A 144 -23.61 -52.21 4.49
CA VAL A 144 -24.42 -52.16 5.72
C VAL A 144 -25.09 -50.81 5.87
N VAL A 145 -24.35 -49.70 5.68
CA VAL A 145 -24.90 -48.34 5.76
C VAL A 145 -25.98 -48.11 4.70
N ILE A 146 -25.77 -48.55 3.46
CA ILE A 146 -26.79 -48.44 2.40
C ILE A 146 -28.07 -49.21 2.77
N ARG A 147 -27.95 -50.38 3.40
CA ARG A 147 -29.12 -51.16 3.88
C ARG A 147 -29.86 -50.43 5.01
N GLN A 148 -29.13 -49.81 5.94
CA GLN A 148 -29.72 -49.03 7.02
C GLN A 148 -30.49 -47.80 6.50
N ILE A 149 -29.89 -47.05 5.58
CA ILE A 149 -30.55 -45.90 4.92
C ILE A 149 -31.84 -46.33 4.22
N LYS A 150 -31.82 -47.45 3.48
CA LYS A 150 -33.02 -47.99 2.83
C LYS A 150 -34.08 -48.49 3.81
N SER A 151 -33.68 -48.91 5.01
CA SER A 151 -34.60 -49.35 6.06
C SER A 151 -35.19 -48.20 6.89
N GLY A 152 -34.85 -46.94 6.60
CA GLY A 152 -35.39 -45.76 7.29
C GLY A 152 -34.93 -45.60 8.75
N LYS A 153 -34.02 -46.45 9.22
CA LYS A 153 -33.36 -46.30 10.53
C LYS A 153 -32.07 -45.53 10.34
N ALA A 154 -32.18 -44.22 10.18
CA ALA A 154 -31.10 -43.34 10.63
C ALA A 154 -31.17 -43.28 12.16
N ALA A 155 -30.03 -43.37 12.83
CA ALA A 155 -29.94 -43.16 14.29
C ALA A 155 -30.35 -41.73 14.65
#